data_AF-A0A3L6DW68-F1
#
_entry.id   AF-A0A3L6DW68-F1
#
_cell.length_a   1.000
_cell.length_b   1.000
_cell.length_c   1.000
_cell.angle_alpha   90.00
_cell.angle_beta   90.00
_cell.angle_gamma   90.00
#
_symmetry.space_group_name_H-M   'P 1'
#
loop_
_entity.id
_entity.type
_entity.pdbx_description
1 polymer ?
#
loop_
_entity_poly.entity_id
_entity_poly.type
_entity_poly.pdbx_seq_one_letter_code
_entity_poly.pdbx_strand_id
1 'polypeptide(L)'
;MSHYVWFPKFNHIFTILSLTPTGTHTRFMLLHDSRSEDGIKSFFQEVHEIYIKIFLNPLYLPGSRITSSHFDTKIRALARKYL
;
A
#
# COMPACT_ATOMS: atom_id res chain seq x y z
N MET A 1 8.69 -12.02 -5.94
CA MET A 1 8.97 -12.11 -4.49
C MET A 1 8.94 -10.69 -3.95
N SER A 2 7.93 -10.36 -3.14
CA SER A 2 7.75 -9.02 -2.61
C SER A 2 8.67 -8.79 -1.42
N HIS A 3 9.51 -7.76 -1.48
CA HIS A 3 10.39 -7.41 -0.38
C HIS A 3 9.67 -6.46 0.57
N TYR A 4 9.44 -6.93 1.79
CA TYR A 4 8.96 -6.12 2.90
C TYR A 4 10.17 -5.62 3.68
N VAL A 5 10.32 -4.31 3.79
CA VAL A 5 11.33 -3.69 4.64
C VAL A 5 10.62 -2.94 5.76
N TRP A 6 10.96 -3.33 6.99
CA TRP A 6 10.51 -2.68 8.21
C TRP A 6 11.53 -1.61 8.59
N PHE A 7 11.11 -0.34 8.65
CA PHE A 7 11.95 0.72 9.18
C PHE A 7 11.69 0.91 10.68
N PRO A 8 12.75 1.11 11.51
CA PRO A 8 12.60 1.37 12.92
C PRO A 8 11.80 2.65 13.17
N LYS A 9 11.06 2.67 14.29
CA LYS A 9 10.09 3.71 14.65
C LYS A 9 10.63 5.12 14.44
N PHE A 10 9.90 5.94 13.68
CA PHE A 10 10.11 7.38 13.65
C PHE A 10 9.30 8.01 14.80
N ASN A 11 9.95 8.72 15.73
CA ASN A 11 9.33 9.40 16.88
C ASN A 11 8.47 8.50 17.82
N HIS A 12 8.92 7.28 18.16
CA HIS A 12 8.29 6.39 19.16
C HIS A 12 6.85 5.88 18.88
N ILE A 13 6.14 6.41 17.89
CA ILE A 13 4.67 6.21 17.75
C ILE A 13 4.30 5.33 16.54
N PHE A 14 5.18 5.14 15.55
CA PHE A 14 4.74 4.50 14.30
C PHE A 14 5.80 3.67 13.59
N THR A 15 5.34 2.61 12.91
CA THR A 15 6.17 1.76 12.07
C THR A 15 5.85 1.97 10.59
N ILE A 16 6.90 2.04 9.76
CA ILE A 16 6.79 2.19 8.30
C ILE A 16 7.07 0.84 7.65
N LEU A 17 6.07 0.30 6.96
CA LEU A 17 6.26 -0.86 6.10
C LEU A 17 6.39 -0.40 4.65
N SER A 18 7.50 -0.75 4.00
CA SER A 18 7.65 -0.56 2.56
C SER A 18 7.51 -1.86 1.80
N LEU A 19 6.59 -1.88 0.82
CA LEU A 19 6.45 -2.96 -0.15
C LEU A 19 6.96 -2.48 -1.51
N THR A 20 7.96 -3.18 -2.06
CA THR A 20 8.40 -3.03 -3.45
C THR A 20 7.93 -4.22 -4.27
N PRO A 21 6.96 -4.03 -5.17
CA PRO A 21 6.58 -5.06 -6.13
C PRO A 21 7.72 -5.35 -7.11
N THR A 22 7.96 -6.63 -7.39
CA THR A 22 8.99 -7.03 -8.35
C THR A 22 8.64 -6.50 -9.75
N GLY A 23 9.47 -5.62 -10.31
CA GLY A 23 9.28 -5.05 -11.65
C GLY A 23 8.66 -3.64 -11.71
N THR A 24 8.30 -3.03 -10.56
CA THR A 24 7.90 -1.61 -10.52
C THR A 24 8.73 -0.86 -9.48
N HIS A 25 9.25 0.33 -9.82
CA HIS A 25 9.93 1.21 -8.84
C HIS A 25 8.90 1.98 -7.98
N THR A 26 7.82 1.32 -7.55
CA THR A 26 6.81 1.91 -6.67
C THR A 26 7.03 1.41 -5.25
N ARG A 27 7.00 2.32 -4.27
CA ARG A 27 7.08 2.02 -2.84
C ARG A 27 5.75 2.37 -2.20
N PHE A 28 5.06 1.39 -1.64
CA PHE A 28 3.94 1.68 -0.73
C PHE A 28 4.49 1.95 0.66
N MET A 29 3.96 2.94 1.37
CA MET A 29 4.35 3.26 2.74
C MET A 29 3.09 3.40 3.58
N LEU A 30 3.04 2.70 4.70
CA LEU A 30 1.96 2.82 5.68
C LEU A 30 2.58 3.12 7.03
N LEU A 31 2.03 4.13 7.69
CA LEU A 31 2.35 4.51 9.05
C LEU A 31 1.25 3.94 9.96
N HIS A 32 1.61 3.03 10.87
CA HIS A 32 0.63 2.46 11.81
C HIS A 32 1.27 2.12 13.16
N ASP A 33 0.44 2.05 14.21
CA ASP A 33 0.84 1.67 15.59
C ASP A 33 0.34 0.25 15.96
N SER A 34 -0.30 -0.45 15.02
CA SER A 34 -0.84 -1.79 15.26
C SER A 34 0.27 -2.84 15.40
N ARG A 35 -0.04 -3.96 16.05
CA ARG A 35 0.92 -5.05 16.28
C ARG A 35 0.68 -6.26 15.36
N SER A 36 -0.32 -6.18 14.47
CA SER A 36 -0.76 -7.30 13.63
C SER A 36 -0.07 -7.29 12.27
N GLU A 37 1.06 -7.99 12.18
CA GLU A 37 1.86 -8.07 10.95
C GLU A 37 1.08 -8.69 9.77
N ASP A 38 0.24 -9.70 10.05
CA ASP A 38 -0.51 -10.43 9.02
C ASP A 38 -1.65 -9.59 8.40
N GLY A 39 -2.30 -8.76 9.21
CA GLY A 39 -3.31 -7.81 8.72
C GLY A 39 -2.69 -6.80 7.76
N ILE A 40 -1.53 -6.26 8.13
CA ILE A 40 -0.80 -5.30 7.30
C ILE A 40 -0.33 -5.94 5.99
N LYS A 41 0.24 -7.15 6.04
CA LYS A 41 0.64 -7.88 4.82
C LYS A 41 -0.56 -8.07 3.88
N SER A 42 -1.69 -8.50 4.43
CA SER A 42 -2.94 -8.68 3.67
C SER A 42 -3.43 -7.36 3.07
N PHE A 43 -3.38 -6.27 3.85
CA PHE A 43 -3.71 -4.92 3.37
C PHE A 43 -2.84 -4.53 2.18
N PHE A 44 -1.51 -4.60 2.30
CA PHE A 44 -0.62 -4.21 1.22
C PHE A 44 -0.76 -5.10 -0.02
N GLN A 45 -1.02 -6.39 0.16
CA GLN A 45 -1.28 -7.30 -0.96
C GLN A 45 -2.52 -6.87 -1.75
N GLU A 46 -3.64 -6.58 -1.08
CA GLU A 46 -4.85 -6.13 -1.76
C GLU A 46 -4.70 -4.72 -2.38
N VAL A 47 -4.05 -3.78 -1.67
CA VAL A 47 -3.75 -2.45 -2.21
C VAL A 47 -2.89 -2.56 -3.48
N HIS A 48 -1.90 -3.44 -3.46
CA HIS A 48 -1.02 -3.67 -4.60
C HIS A 48 -1.78 -4.23 -5.81
N GLU A 49 -2.69 -5.17 -5.62
CA GLU A 49 -3.53 -5.70 -6.71
C GLU A 49 -4.42 -4.61 -7.33
N ILE A 50 -5.00 -3.74 -6.51
CA ILE A 50 -5.81 -2.62 -7.01
C ILE A 50 -4.92 -1.60 -7.74
N TYR A 51 -3.73 -1.32 -7.21
CA TYR A 51 -2.77 -0.42 -7.84
C TYR A 51 -2.34 -0.91 -9.22
N ILE A 52 -2.01 -2.21 -9.38
CA ILE A 52 -1.66 -2.78 -10.69
C ILE A 52 -2.80 -2.56 -11.69
N LYS A 53 -4.06 -2.77 -11.30
CA LYS A 53 -5.21 -2.57 -12.20
C LYS A 53 -5.31 -1.13 -12.71
N ILE A 54 -4.93 -0.15 -11.89
CA ILE A 54 -4.87 1.26 -12.30
C ILE A 54 -3.65 1.50 -13.20
N PHE A 55 -2.49 0.97 -12.81
CA PHE A 55 -1.25 1.13 -13.56
C PHE A 55 -1.33 0.52 -14.97
N LEU A 56 -2.06 -0.58 -15.14
CA LEU A 56 -2.30 -1.23 -16.43
C LEU A 56 -3.41 -0.55 -17.25
N ASN A 57 -4.09 0.46 -16.71
CA ASN A 57 -5.08 1.21 -17.48
C ASN A 57 -4.35 2.10 -18.49
N PRO A 58 -4.59 1.96 -19.82
CA PRO A 58 -3.92 2.76 -20.84
C PRO A 58 -4.24 4.27 -20.74
N LEU A 59 -5.30 4.64 -20.03
CA LEU A 59 -5.67 6.03 -19.76
C LEU A 59 -4.96 6.62 -18.54
N TYR A 60 -4.27 5.79 -17.75
CA TYR A 60 -3.54 6.25 -16.58
C TYR A 60 -2.15 6.72 -16.99
N LEU A 61 -1.80 7.96 -16.61
CA LEU A 61 -0.47 8.49 -16.85
C LEU A 61 0.48 8.02 -15.73
N PRO A 62 1.55 7.25 -16.05
CA PRO A 62 2.51 6.83 -15.03
C PRO A 62 3.11 8.02 -14.28
N GLY A 63 3.17 7.93 -12.95
CA GLY A 63 3.66 9.02 -12.08
C GLY A 63 2.65 10.12 -11.79
N SER A 64 1.49 10.14 -12.45
CA SER A 64 0.39 11.03 -12.07
C SER A 64 -0.25 10.60 -10.75
N ARG A 65 -1.01 11.49 -10.10
CA ARG A 65 -1.75 11.18 -8.89
C ARG A 65 -2.99 10.33 -9.24
N ILE A 66 -3.23 9.26 -8.48
CA ILE A 66 -4.51 8.54 -8.53
C ILE A 66 -5.59 9.42 -7.90
N THR A 67 -6.60 9.81 -8.68
CA THR A 67 -7.70 10.71 -8.25
C THR A 67 -9.08 10.01 -8.25
N SER A 68 -9.11 8.70 -8.45
CA SER A 68 -10.36 7.93 -8.55
C SER A 68 -11.06 7.81 -7.19
N SER A 69 -12.30 8.28 -7.09
CA SER A 69 -13.14 8.14 -5.89
C SER A 69 -13.45 6.67 -5.54
N HIS A 70 -13.54 5.81 -6.57
CA HIS A 70 -13.74 4.37 -6.39
C HIS A 70 -12.51 3.72 -5.76
N PHE A 71 -11.32 4.13 -6.19
CA PHE A 71 -10.07 3.69 -5.57
C PHE A 71 -10.05 4.07 -4.09
N ASP A 72 -10.30 5.34 -3.77
CA ASP A 72 -10.32 5.83 -2.39
C ASP A 72 -11.30 5.05 -1.51
N THR A 73 -12.51 4.81 -2.02
CA THR A 73 -13.55 4.06 -1.30
C THR A 73 -13.10 2.64 -0.98
N LYS A 74 -12.46 1.96 -1.94
CA LYS A 74 -11.91 0.61 -1.74
C LYS A 74 -10.78 0.60 -0.73
N ILE A 75 -9.80 1.49 -0.85
CA ILE A 75 -8.66 1.56 0.08
C ILE A 75 -9.16 1.82 1.51
N ARG A 76 -10.14 2.72 1.70
CA ARG A 76 -10.76 2.96 3.02
C ARG A 76 -11.47 1.73 3.57
N ALA A 77 -12.14 0.94 2.72
CA ALA A 77 -12.79 -0.29 3.14
C ALA A 77 -11.76 -1.35 3.57
N LEU A 78 -10.66 -1.48 2.84
CA LEU A 78 -9.54 -2.38 3.18
C LEU A 78 -8.85 -1.96 4.48
N ALA A 79 -8.64 -0.65 4.66
CA ALA A 79 -8.06 -0.12 5.90
C ALA A 79 -8.92 -0.52 7.11
N ARG A 80 -10.25 -0.33 7.05
CA ARG A 80 -11.16 -0.76 8.12
C ARG A 80 -11.19 -2.27 8.37
N LYS A 81 -10.83 -3.08 7.37
CA LYS A 81 -10.84 -4.54 7.46
C LYS A 81 -9.55 -5.11 8.07
N TYR A 82 -8.41 -4.48 7.79
CA TYR A 82 -7.09 -5.07 8.03
C TYR A 82 -6.16 -4.27 8.96
N LEU A 83 -6.42 -2.99 9.16
CA LEU A 83 -5.59 -2.08 9.97
C LEU A 83 -6.31 -1.70 11.27
#